data_AF-A0A1Q9G902-F1
#
_entry.id   AF-A0A1Q9G902-F1
#
_cell.length_a   1.000
_cell.length_b   1.000
_cell.length_c   1.000
_cell.angle_alpha   90.00
_cell.angle_beta   90.00
_cell.angle_gamma   90.00
#
_symmetry.space_group_name_H-M   'P 1'
#
loop_
_entity.id
_entity.type
_entity.pdbx_description
1 polymer ?
#
loop_
_entity_poly.entity_id
_entity_poly.type
_entity_poly.pdbx_seq_one_letter_code
_entity_poly.pdbx_strand_id
1 'polypeptide(L)'
;MYLYNNREWCKDTDGDNKPVVAIKHKIDSALIDLVNCENLIILTGLGTSLHVLDDQGNRLAPTMWNLWEEAVKRESPEDPVIHEILDIVNYHPEAGKENIETLLSHCKLAVDYLSDEVQKDKVERFVAKAEKTIHSMVDFITPDIMLDVHSDFLRRVARRANRKVRTKIFTTNYDKCFEAAGGKGGYVVIDGFRRFSR
;
A
#
# COMPACT_ATOMS: atom_id res chain seq x y z
N MET A 1 23.22 -20.07 -1.03
CA MET A 1 21.97 -19.42 -0.60
C MET A 1 21.86 -19.60 0.92
N TYR A 2 21.41 -18.61 1.70
CA TYR A 2 21.22 -18.79 3.15
C TYR A 2 19.76 -19.17 3.41
N LEU A 3 19.54 -20.26 4.13
CA LEU A 3 18.22 -20.79 4.47
C LEU A 3 17.94 -20.55 5.95
N TYR A 4 16.76 -20.07 6.28
CA TYR A 4 16.33 -19.88 7.67
C TYR A 4 15.50 -21.09 8.12
N ASN A 5 16.03 -21.89 9.04
CA ASN A 5 15.37 -23.08 9.57
C ASN A 5 15.61 -23.16 11.10
N ASN A 6 14.56 -23.46 11.88
CA ASN A 6 14.65 -23.58 13.34
C ASN A 6 15.42 -22.45 14.07
N ARG A 7 15.19 -21.19 13.65
CA ARG A 7 15.82 -19.96 14.18
C ARG A 7 17.30 -19.75 13.85
N GLU A 8 17.88 -20.54 12.96
CA GLU A 8 19.27 -20.38 12.53
C GLU A 8 19.38 -20.24 11.01
N TRP A 9 20.42 -19.50 10.57
CA TRP A 9 20.76 -19.33 9.16
C TRP A 9 21.75 -20.41 8.72
N CYS A 10 21.28 -21.39 7.96
CA CYS A 10 22.11 -22.45 7.40
C CYS A 10 22.60 -22.06 6.01
N LYS A 11 23.89 -22.27 5.73
CA LYS A 11 24.48 -22.04 4.40
C LYS A 11 24.23 -23.28 3.55
N ASP A 12 23.60 -23.10 2.40
CA ASP A 12 23.39 -24.17 1.41
C ASP A 12 24.75 -24.58 0.83
N THR A 13 25.36 -25.63 1.39
CA THR A 13 26.73 -26.08 1.04
C THR A 13 26.79 -27.26 0.10
N ASP A 14 25.67 -27.89 -0.24
CA ASP A 14 25.67 -29.04 -1.14
C ASP A 14 24.67 -28.80 -2.26
N GLY A 15 25.08 -28.99 -3.52
CA GLY A 15 24.25 -28.87 -4.72
C GLY A 15 23.09 -29.88 -4.82
N ASP A 16 22.63 -30.40 -3.69
CA ASP A 16 21.52 -31.31 -3.57
C ASP A 16 20.26 -30.47 -3.33
N ASN A 17 19.53 -30.14 -4.39
CA ASN A 17 18.36 -29.23 -4.42
C ASN A 17 17.14 -29.73 -3.59
N LYS A 18 17.29 -30.85 -2.85
CA LYS A 18 16.28 -31.51 -2.03
C LYS A 18 15.65 -30.63 -0.93
N PRO A 19 16.39 -29.79 -0.17
CA PRO A 19 15.77 -28.98 0.89
C PRO A 19 14.91 -27.86 0.28
N VAL A 20 15.30 -27.29 -0.85
CA VAL A 20 14.52 -26.27 -1.57
C VAL A 20 13.21 -26.85 -2.10
N VAL A 21 13.24 -28.06 -2.68
CA VAL A 21 12.05 -28.77 -3.16
C VAL A 21 11.09 -29.08 -2.01
N ALA A 22 11.59 -29.56 -0.87
CA ALA A 22 10.76 -29.86 0.29
C ALA A 22 10.07 -28.62 0.88
N ILE A 23 10.75 -27.47 0.91
CA ILE A 23 10.16 -26.21 1.37
C ILE A 23 9.08 -25.73 0.39
N LYS A 24 9.32 -25.80 -0.92
CA LYS A 24 8.31 -25.45 -1.93
C LYS A 24 7.04 -26.26 -1.75
N HIS A 25 7.14 -27.57 -1.57
CA HIS A 25 5.99 -28.42 -1.30
C HIS A 25 5.22 -28.01 -0.04
N LYS A 26 5.92 -27.60 1.03
CA LYS A 26 5.26 -27.11 2.25
C LYS A 26 4.50 -25.80 2.00
N ILE A 27 5.10 -24.88 1.26
CA ILE A 27 4.47 -23.60 0.89
C ILE A 27 3.24 -23.85 0.02
N ASP A 28 3.37 -24.70 -1.01
CA ASP A 28 2.28 -25.02 -1.92
C ASP A 28 1.10 -25.66 -1.17
N SER A 29 1.36 -26.63 -0.29
CA SER A 29 0.33 -27.23 0.56
C SER A 29 -0.37 -26.19 1.44
N ALA A 30 0.39 -25.32 2.11
CA ALA A 30 -0.18 -24.26 2.96
C ALA A 30 -1.04 -23.27 2.15
N LEU A 31 -0.61 -22.90 0.94
CA LEU A 31 -1.37 -22.02 0.05
C LEU A 31 -2.65 -22.69 -0.45
N ILE A 32 -2.60 -23.98 -0.81
CA ILE A 32 -3.77 -24.76 -1.21
C ILE A 32 -4.78 -24.83 -0.07
N ASP A 33 -4.32 -25.09 1.15
CA ASP A 33 -5.18 -25.13 2.34
C ASP A 33 -5.83 -23.77 2.61
N LEU A 34 -5.04 -22.68 2.48
CA LEU A 34 -5.53 -21.31 2.65
C LEU A 34 -6.59 -20.95 1.60
N VAL A 35 -6.39 -21.30 0.33
CA VAL A 35 -7.40 -21.08 -0.72
C VAL A 35 -8.64 -21.94 -0.46
N ASN A 36 -8.48 -23.12 0.14
CA ASN A 36 -9.57 -24.05 0.44
C ASN A 36 -10.29 -23.81 1.76
N CYS A 37 -9.89 -22.82 2.57
CA CYS A 37 -10.62 -22.46 3.78
C CYS A 37 -12.11 -22.13 3.48
N GLU A 38 -12.97 -22.10 4.50
CA GLU A 38 -14.37 -21.68 4.29
C GLU A 38 -14.48 -20.17 4.02
N ASN A 39 -13.76 -19.38 4.81
CA ASN A 39 -13.74 -17.92 4.76
C ASN A 39 -12.35 -17.42 4.40
N LEU A 40 -12.22 -16.88 3.17
CA LEU A 40 -10.98 -16.26 2.71
C LEU A 40 -11.13 -14.74 2.70
N ILE A 41 -10.30 -14.08 3.49
CA ILE A 41 -10.18 -12.63 3.54
C ILE A 41 -8.74 -12.29 3.17
N ILE A 42 -8.58 -11.33 2.27
CA ILE A 42 -7.28 -10.87 1.78
C ILE A 42 -7.17 -9.38 2.08
N LEU A 43 -6.06 -8.99 2.69
CA LEU A 43 -5.71 -7.60 2.98
C LEU A 43 -4.50 -7.24 2.11
N THR A 44 -4.64 -6.24 1.26
CA THR A 44 -3.58 -5.75 0.37
C THR A 44 -3.37 -4.26 0.58
N GLY A 45 -2.21 -3.77 0.16
CA GLY A 45 -1.90 -2.35 0.18
C GLY A 45 -0.83 -2.03 -0.86
N LEU A 46 -0.37 -0.79 -0.91
CA LEU A 46 0.50 -0.22 -1.94
C LEU A 46 1.63 -1.13 -2.46
N GLY A 47 2.20 -1.99 -1.61
CA GLY A 47 3.23 -2.95 -1.97
C GLY A 47 2.85 -3.89 -3.13
N THR A 48 1.57 -4.27 -3.28
CA THR A 48 1.09 -5.11 -4.40
C THR A 48 1.17 -4.41 -5.75
N SER A 49 1.05 -3.09 -5.74
CA SER A 49 1.12 -2.25 -6.94
C SER A 49 2.56 -1.99 -7.40
N LEU A 50 3.59 -2.26 -6.58
CA LEU A 50 5.00 -1.98 -6.90
C LEU A 50 5.55 -2.78 -8.10
N HIS A 51 4.87 -3.86 -8.49
CA HIS A 51 5.24 -4.66 -9.66
C HIS A 51 4.66 -4.08 -10.97
N VAL A 52 3.77 -3.10 -10.89
CA VAL A 52 3.15 -2.50 -12.09
C VAL A 52 4.14 -1.51 -12.71
N LEU A 53 4.52 -1.80 -13.95
CA LEU A 53 5.50 -1.04 -14.72
C LEU A 53 4.85 -0.33 -15.90
N ASP A 54 5.43 0.78 -16.33
CA ASP A 54 5.13 1.41 -17.61
C ASP A 54 5.82 0.69 -18.77
N ASP A 55 5.57 1.15 -20.00
CA ASP A 55 6.18 0.61 -21.23
C ASP A 55 7.72 0.74 -21.26
N GLN A 56 8.29 1.59 -20.40
CA GLN A 56 9.72 1.85 -20.26
C GLN A 56 10.34 1.03 -19.13
N GLY A 57 9.54 0.24 -18.39
CA GLY A 57 9.98 -0.57 -17.26
C GLY A 57 10.10 0.20 -15.93
N ASN A 58 9.62 1.44 -15.85
CA ASN A 58 9.60 2.20 -14.61
C ASN A 58 8.39 1.83 -13.76
N ARG A 59 8.57 1.82 -12.43
CA ARG A 59 7.47 1.58 -11.49
C ARG A 59 6.50 2.76 -11.50
N LEU A 60 5.22 2.45 -11.66
CA LEU A 60 4.15 3.45 -11.63
C LEU A 60 3.64 3.73 -10.21
N ALA A 61 3.60 2.69 -9.37
CA ALA A 61 3.14 2.85 -8.00
C ALA A 61 4.21 3.51 -7.12
N PRO A 62 3.85 4.55 -6.34
CA PRO A 62 4.79 5.19 -5.43
C PRO A 62 5.13 4.27 -4.24
N THR A 63 6.27 4.49 -3.61
CA THR A 63 6.54 3.95 -2.27
C THR A 63 6.08 4.94 -1.19
N MET A 64 5.94 4.48 0.06
CA MET A 64 5.68 5.39 1.20
C MET A 64 6.73 6.49 1.33
N TRP A 65 7.98 6.17 0.98
CA TRP A 65 9.05 7.16 0.95
C TRP A 65 8.86 8.21 -0.14
N ASN A 66 8.42 7.79 -1.34
CA ASN A 66 8.10 8.74 -2.41
C ASN A 66 6.93 9.65 -2.02
N LEU A 67 5.90 9.11 -1.37
CA LEU A 67 4.79 9.92 -0.85
C LEU A 67 5.28 10.96 0.15
N TRP A 68 6.18 10.58 1.05
CA TRP A 68 6.83 11.52 1.98
C TRP A 68 7.63 12.58 1.22
N GLU A 69 8.53 12.19 0.33
CA GLU A 69 9.35 13.13 -0.43
C GLU A 69 8.51 14.13 -1.21
N GLU A 70 7.46 13.67 -1.88
CA GLU A 70 6.63 14.50 -2.74
C GLU A 70 5.65 15.39 -1.96
N ALA A 71 5.03 14.87 -0.91
CA ALA A 71 4.06 15.62 -0.11
C ALA A 71 4.71 16.52 0.94
N VAL A 72 5.95 16.22 1.35
CA VAL A 72 6.63 16.87 2.48
C VAL A 72 7.93 17.58 2.07
N LYS A 73 8.77 16.98 1.20
CA LYS A 73 10.12 17.52 0.87
C LYS A 73 10.21 18.27 -0.47
N ARG A 74 9.29 18.04 -1.42
CA ARG A 74 9.39 18.62 -2.78
C ARG A 74 9.04 20.11 -2.83
N GLU A 75 8.55 20.68 -1.74
CA GLU A 75 8.63 22.12 -1.53
C GLU A 75 9.97 22.43 -0.87
N SER A 76 10.94 22.80 -1.72
CA SER A 76 12.27 23.37 -1.47
C SER A 76 13.03 23.05 -0.16
N PRO A 77 14.36 22.84 -0.20
CA PRO A 77 15.22 22.70 0.99
C PRO A 77 15.18 23.84 2.03
N GLU A 78 14.43 24.91 1.75
CA GLU A 78 14.31 26.13 2.55
C GLU A 78 12.85 26.48 2.90
N ASP A 79 11.90 25.54 2.89
CA ASP A 79 10.51 25.86 3.27
C ASP A 79 10.34 25.83 4.81
N PRO A 80 10.31 26.98 5.52
CA PRO A 80 10.11 27.03 6.97
C PRO A 80 8.75 26.48 7.40
N VAL A 81 7.81 26.34 6.46
CA VAL A 81 6.44 25.92 6.73
C VAL A 81 6.38 24.49 7.23
N ILE A 82 7.19 23.57 6.70
CA ILE A 82 7.14 22.17 7.18
C ILE A 82 7.75 22.02 8.57
N HIS A 83 8.85 22.71 8.86
CA HIS A 83 9.44 22.72 10.20
C HIS A 83 8.47 23.32 11.21
N GLU A 84 7.81 24.43 10.86
CA GLU A 84 6.76 25.03 11.69
C GLU A 84 5.60 24.06 11.92
N ILE A 85 5.15 23.33 10.89
CA ILE A 85 4.07 22.34 11.04
C ILE A 85 4.51 21.20 11.96
N LEU A 86 5.70 20.63 11.77
CA LEU A 86 6.23 19.56 12.60
C LEU A 86 6.31 19.97 14.08
N ASP A 87 6.69 21.23 14.34
CA ASP A 87 6.72 21.80 15.68
C ASP A 87 5.31 22.02 16.24
N ILE A 88 4.37 22.56 15.45
CA ILE A 88 2.97 22.75 15.85
C ILE A 88 2.30 21.41 16.22
N VAL A 89 2.54 20.37 15.43
CA VAL A 89 1.92 19.04 15.64
C VAL A 89 2.74 18.14 16.58
N ASN A 90 3.86 18.65 17.11
CA ASN A 90 4.79 17.95 17.99
C ASN A 90 5.19 16.57 17.44
N TYR A 91 5.62 16.54 16.17
CA TYR A 91 6.07 15.32 15.49
C TYR A 91 7.50 15.48 14.99
N HIS A 92 8.44 14.80 15.66
CA HIS A 92 9.87 14.86 15.36
C HIS A 92 10.42 13.44 15.12
N PRO A 93 10.20 12.85 13.92
CA PRO A 93 10.73 11.53 13.62
C PRO A 93 12.25 11.55 13.54
N GLU A 94 12.89 10.44 13.95
CA GLU A 94 14.30 10.20 13.65
C GLU A 94 14.50 10.10 12.13
N ALA A 95 15.66 10.55 11.64
CA ALA A 95 16.00 10.45 10.23
C ALA A 95 15.95 8.98 9.76
N GLY A 96 15.23 8.73 8.66
CA GLY A 96 14.98 7.40 8.10
C GLY A 96 13.76 6.68 8.70
N LYS A 97 13.06 7.28 9.67
CA LYS A 97 11.82 6.75 10.27
C LYS A 97 10.61 7.65 10.01
N GLU A 98 10.73 8.55 9.04
CA GLU A 98 9.63 9.41 8.64
C GLU A 98 8.46 8.59 8.09
N ASN A 99 7.25 8.85 8.60
CA ASN A 99 6.04 8.20 8.12
C ASN A 99 4.93 9.24 7.93
N ILE A 100 4.47 9.34 6.68
CA ILE A 100 3.44 10.30 6.28
C ILE A 100 2.10 10.03 6.97
N GLU A 101 1.75 8.78 7.27
CA GLU A 101 0.51 8.43 7.97
C GLU A 101 0.54 8.92 9.41
N THR A 102 1.68 8.78 10.08
CA THR A 102 1.88 9.28 11.43
C THR A 102 1.80 10.81 11.44
N LEU A 103 2.47 11.47 10.50
CA LEU A 103 2.39 12.93 10.36
C LEU A 103 0.94 13.40 10.16
N LEU A 104 0.21 12.83 9.19
CA LEU A 104 -1.17 13.22 8.93
C LEU A 104 -2.11 12.92 10.12
N SER A 105 -1.82 11.87 10.88
CA SER A 105 -2.56 11.57 12.12
C SER A 105 -2.31 12.64 13.19
N HIS A 106 -1.06 13.05 13.38
CA HIS A 106 -0.69 14.15 14.27
C HIS A 106 -1.34 15.48 13.82
N CYS A 107 -1.32 15.79 12.52
CA CYS A 107 -2.00 16.98 11.99
C CYS A 107 -3.50 16.98 12.29
N LYS A 108 -4.19 15.85 12.07
CA LYS A 108 -5.63 15.74 12.33
C LYS A 108 -5.96 15.93 13.82
N LEU A 109 -5.16 15.30 14.69
CA LEU A 109 -5.29 15.53 16.14
C LEU A 109 -5.03 17.00 16.51
N ALA A 110 -4.00 17.62 15.92
CA ALA A 110 -3.66 19.02 16.17
C ALA A 110 -4.80 19.97 15.81
N VAL A 111 -5.44 19.78 14.67
CA VAL A 111 -6.59 20.59 14.26
C VAL A 111 -7.73 20.56 15.30
N ASP A 112 -7.91 19.45 16.01
CA ASP A 112 -8.96 19.30 17.03
C ASP A 112 -8.64 20.02 18.35
N TYR A 113 -7.36 20.21 18.70
CA TYR A 113 -6.95 20.81 19.98
C TYR A 113 -6.29 22.20 19.86
N LEU A 114 -5.92 22.64 18.66
CA LEU A 114 -5.32 23.97 18.44
C LEU A 114 -6.37 25.07 18.65
N SER A 115 -6.09 25.97 19.60
CA SER A 115 -6.92 27.15 19.87
C SER A 115 -6.60 28.35 18.96
N ASP A 116 -5.41 28.36 18.34
CA ASP A 116 -4.98 29.41 17.42
C ASP A 116 -5.47 29.10 16.00
N GLU A 117 -6.41 29.91 15.53
CA GLU A 117 -7.01 29.78 14.18
C GLU A 117 -5.98 29.93 13.05
N VAL A 118 -4.91 30.69 13.24
CA VAL A 118 -3.86 30.85 12.24
C VAL A 118 -3.04 29.56 12.11
N GLN A 119 -2.68 28.94 13.24
CA GLN A 119 -1.96 27.66 13.24
C GLN A 119 -2.83 26.53 12.69
N LYS A 120 -4.11 26.52 13.07
CA LYS A 120 -5.09 25.56 12.58
C LYS A 120 -5.24 25.63 11.06
N ASP A 121 -5.47 26.82 10.51
CA ASP A 121 -5.61 27.02 9.07
C ASP A 121 -4.33 26.63 8.30
N LYS A 122 -3.13 26.85 8.86
CA LYS A 122 -1.87 26.35 8.28
C LYS A 122 -1.85 24.82 8.20
N VAL A 123 -2.17 24.13 9.30
CA VAL A 123 -2.17 22.66 9.38
C VAL A 123 -3.24 22.08 8.45
N GLU A 124 -4.43 22.67 8.39
CA GLU A 124 -5.51 22.23 7.48
C GLU A 124 -5.11 22.40 6.01
N ARG A 125 -4.50 23.54 5.64
CA ARG A 125 -3.99 23.76 4.28
C ARG A 125 -2.90 22.76 3.91
N PHE A 126 -2.01 22.44 4.83
CA PHE A 126 -1.00 21.41 4.63
C PHE A 126 -1.63 20.02 4.41
N VAL A 127 -2.55 19.62 5.27
CA VAL A 127 -3.24 18.31 5.15
C VAL A 127 -3.98 18.22 3.81
N ALA A 128 -4.74 19.24 3.44
CA ALA A 128 -5.47 19.26 2.17
C ALA A 128 -4.53 19.14 0.96
N LYS A 129 -3.37 19.80 1.03
CA LYS A 129 -2.35 19.74 -0.01
C LYS A 129 -1.67 18.37 -0.06
N ALA A 130 -1.25 17.83 1.08
CA ALA A 130 -0.63 16.51 1.17
C ALA A 130 -1.59 15.42 0.67
N GLU A 131 -2.87 15.45 1.07
CA GLU A 131 -3.90 14.54 0.58
C GLU A 131 -4.08 14.65 -0.94
N LYS A 132 -4.06 15.87 -1.51
CA LYS A 132 -4.12 16.09 -2.96
C LYS A 132 -2.90 15.52 -3.69
N THR A 133 -1.69 15.75 -3.18
CA THR A 133 -0.45 15.23 -3.76
C THR A 133 -0.44 13.71 -3.72
N ILE A 134 -0.73 13.10 -2.56
CA ILE A 134 -0.83 11.65 -2.40
C ILE A 134 -1.86 11.09 -3.39
N HIS A 135 -3.05 11.69 -3.46
CA HIS A 135 -4.10 11.24 -4.37
C HIS A 135 -3.63 11.24 -5.81
N SER A 136 -2.95 12.31 -6.26
CA SER A 136 -2.41 12.41 -7.60
C SER A 136 -1.33 11.36 -7.88
N MET A 137 -0.51 11.03 -6.90
CA MET A 137 0.56 10.03 -7.06
C MET A 137 0.03 8.60 -7.14
N VAL A 138 -1.03 8.29 -6.38
CA VAL A 138 -1.64 6.95 -6.41
C VAL A 138 -2.65 6.78 -7.56
N ASP A 139 -3.01 7.86 -8.24
CA ASP A 139 -3.89 7.85 -9.42
C ASP A 139 -3.12 7.64 -10.73
N PHE A 140 -2.25 6.64 -10.77
CA PHE A 140 -1.43 6.31 -11.94
C PHE A 140 -2.11 5.33 -12.92
N ILE A 141 -3.34 4.90 -12.64
CA ILE A 141 -4.02 3.89 -13.45
C ILE A 141 -4.61 4.52 -14.71
N THR A 142 -4.10 4.09 -15.85
CA THR A 142 -4.65 4.40 -17.18
C THR A 142 -5.43 3.20 -17.73
N PRO A 143 -6.34 3.39 -18.71
CA PRO A 143 -7.07 2.29 -19.34
C PRO A 143 -6.15 1.20 -19.91
N ASP A 144 -5.00 1.60 -20.45
CA ASP A 144 -4.06 0.73 -21.17
C ASP A 144 -3.08 0.00 -20.23
N ILE A 145 -3.09 0.30 -18.93
CA ILE A 145 -2.18 -0.33 -17.98
C ILE A 145 -2.46 -1.84 -17.86
N MET A 146 -1.38 -2.61 -18.00
CA MET A 146 -1.42 -4.06 -17.91
C MET A 146 -1.47 -4.51 -16.45
N LEU A 147 -2.58 -5.12 -16.05
CA LEU A 147 -2.83 -5.59 -14.67
C LEU A 147 -3.00 -7.12 -14.65
N ASP A 148 -2.21 -7.84 -15.44
CA ASP A 148 -2.36 -9.28 -15.62
C ASP A 148 -2.20 -10.05 -14.31
N VAL A 149 -1.19 -9.69 -13.51
CA VAL A 149 -0.94 -10.33 -12.21
C VAL A 149 -2.12 -10.15 -11.25
N HIS A 150 -2.67 -8.93 -11.18
CA HIS A 150 -3.83 -8.63 -10.33
C HIS A 150 -5.08 -9.34 -10.83
N SER A 151 -5.31 -9.34 -12.15
CA SER A 151 -6.45 -9.99 -12.80
C SER A 151 -6.39 -11.52 -12.62
N ASP A 152 -5.21 -12.11 -12.77
CA ASP A 152 -4.97 -13.53 -12.53
C ASP A 152 -5.14 -13.92 -11.08
N PHE A 153 -4.65 -13.08 -10.17
CA PHE A 153 -4.86 -13.27 -8.75
C PHE A 153 -6.35 -13.28 -8.41
N LEU A 154 -7.10 -12.26 -8.84
CA LEU A 154 -8.55 -12.17 -8.67
C LEU A 154 -9.25 -13.42 -9.23
N ARG A 155 -8.92 -13.82 -10.46
CA ARG A 155 -9.48 -15.01 -11.11
C ARG A 155 -9.25 -16.28 -10.31
N ARG A 156 -8.07 -16.45 -9.70
CA ARG A 156 -7.74 -17.62 -8.87
C ARG A 156 -8.48 -17.62 -7.55
N VAL A 157 -8.48 -16.50 -6.83
CA VAL A 157 -9.09 -16.43 -5.49
C VAL A 157 -10.62 -16.33 -5.52
N ALA A 158 -11.19 -15.85 -6.63
CA ALA A 158 -12.64 -15.80 -6.83
C ALA A 158 -13.23 -17.17 -7.21
N ARG A 159 -12.43 -18.07 -7.78
CA ARG A 159 -12.88 -19.43 -8.15
C ARG A 159 -13.06 -20.29 -6.91
N ARG A 160 -14.28 -20.26 -6.35
CA ARG A 160 -14.68 -21.05 -5.18
C ARG A 160 -15.97 -21.81 -5.48
N ALA A 161 -16.20 -22.91 -4.76
CA ALA A 161 -17.45 -23.66 -4.87
C ALA A 161 -18.63 -22.79 -4.39
N ASN A 162 -19.79 -22.90 -5.03
CA ASN A 162 -20.98 -22.08 -4.74
C ASN A 162 -21.46 -22.13 -3.29
N ARG A 163 -21.12 -23.20 -2.56
CA ARG A 163 -21.43 -23.36 -1.13
C ARG A 163 -20.53 -22.56 -0.19
N LYS A 164 -19.37 -22.10 -0.67
CA LYS A 164 -18.41 -21.32 0.13
C LYS A 164 -18.75 -19.84 0.05
N VAL A 165 -18.41 -19.10 1.11
CA VAL A 165 -18.53 -17.65 1.12
C VAL A 165 -17.61 -17.05 0.05
N ARG A 166 -18.08 -15.97 -0.61
CA ARG A 166 -17.29 -15.20 -1.57
C ARG A 166 -16.06 -14.61 -0.89
N THR A 167 -14.92 -14.66 -1.58
CA THR A 167 -13.68 -14.02 -1.13
C THR A 167 -13.91 -12.52 -0.95
N LYS A 168 -13.40 -11.97 0.15
CA LYS A 168 -13.38 -10.53 0.40
C LYS A 168 -11.94 -10.04 0.30
N ILE A 169 -11.72 -9.01 -0.50
CA ILE A 169 -10.42 -8.37 -0.66
C ILE A 169 -10.59 -6.94 -0.19
N PHE A 170 -9.71 -6.53 0.72
CA PHE A 170 -9.65 -5.17 1.23
C PHE A 170 -8.29 -4.59 0.83
N THR A 171 -8.31 -3.46 0.15
CA THR A 171 -7.13 -2.71 -0.26
C THR A 171 -6.94 -1.51 0.66
N THR A 172 -5.70 -1.06 0.85
CA THR A 172 -5.48 0.29 1.39
C THR A 172 -5.79 1.34 0.34
N ASN A 173 -6.04 2.58 0.78
CA ASN A 173 -6.42 3.71 -0.10
C ASN A 173 -5.33 4.12 -1.12
N TYR A 174 -4.17 3.48 -1.06
CA TYR A 174 -3.06 3.71 -1.98
C TYR A 174 -2.98 2.66 -3.10
N ASP A 175 -3.67 1.51 -2.96
CA ASP A 175 -3.66 0.41 -3.93
C ASP A 175 -4.93 0.42 -4.79
N LYS A 176 -4.86 1.09 -5.95
CA LYS A 176 -5.96 1.13 -6.93
C LYS A 176 -5.94 -0.04 -7.92
N CYS A 177 -4.88 -0.85 -7.94
CA CYS A 177 -4.69 -1.86 -8.99
C CYS A 177 -5.74 -2.96 -8.93
N PHE A 178 -6.12 -3.42 -7.73
CA PHE A 178 -7.19 -4.39 -7.57
C PHE A 178 -8.58 -3.83 -7.90
N GLU A 179 -8.84 -2.55 -7.65
CA GLU A 179 -10.10 -1.92 -8.04
C GLU A 179 -10.23 -1.87 -9.57
N ALA A 180 -9.16 -1.46 -10.26
CA ALA A 180 -9.13 -1.39 -11.71
C ALA A 180 -9.20 -2.77 -12.37
N ALA A 181 -8.43 -3.74 -11.88
CA ALA A 181 -8.50 -5.13 -12.35
C ALA A 181 -9.86 -5.77 -12.04
N GLY A 182 -10.43 -5.44 -10.87
CA GLY A 182 -11.77 -5.85 -10.44
C GLY A 182 -12.86 -5.37 -11.40
N GLY A 183 -12.83 -4.08 -11.75
CA GLY A 183 -13.75 -3.47 -12.70
C GLY A 183 -13.64 -4.09 -14.10
N LYS A 184 -12.41 -4.28 -14.61
CA LYS A 184 -12.17 -4.95 -15.90
C LYS A 184 -12.64 -6.41 -15.91
N GLY A 185 -12.49 -7.11 -14.78
CA GLY A 185 -12.86 -8.52 -14.62
C GLY A 185 -14.33 -8.79 -14.27
N GLY A 186 -15.17 -7.75 -14.13
CA GLY A 186 -16.59 -7.90 -13.79
C GLY A 186 -16.85 -8.30 -12.32
N TYR A 187 -15.90 -8.03 -11.42
CA TYR A 187 -16.08 -8.27 -10.00
C TYR A 187 -16.84 -7.11 -9.34
N VAL A 188 -17.50 -7.40 -8.20
CA VAL A 188 -18.13 -6.35 -7.39
C VAL A 188 -17.03 -5.61 -6.64
N VAL A 189 -16.77 -4.37 -7.06
CA VAL A 189 -15.86 -3.44 -6.38
C VAL A 189 -16.69 -2.48 -5.55
N ILE A 190 -16.39 -2.39 -4.25
CA ILE A 190 -17.01 -1.44 -3.34
C ILE A 190 -15.93 -0.45 -2.94
N ASP A 191 -16.10 0.79 -3.38
CA ASP A 191 -15.26 1.88 -2.93
C ASP A 191 -15.82 2.47 -1.63
N GLY A 192 -15.07 2.29 -0.53
CA GLY A 192 -15.44 2.79 0.78
C GLY A 192 -14.83 4.15 1.14
N PHE A 193 -13.98 4.71 0.29
CA PHE A 193 -13.10 5.83 0.68
C PHE A 193 -13.03 6.99 -0.32
N ARG A 194 -13.66 6.90 -1.49
CA ARG A 194 -13.96 8.10 -2.29
C ARG A 194 -14.96 8.98 -1.53
N ARG A 195 -14.47 10.10 -0.99
CA ARG A 195 -15.36 11.23 -0.66
C ARG A 195 -16.06 11.63 -1.94
N PHE A 196 -17.39 11.59 -1.97
CA PHE A 196 -18.16 12.22 -3.03
C PHE A 196 -17.81 13.71 -3.03
N SER A 197 -16.88 14.10 -3.89
CA SER A 197 -16.73 15.49 -4.32
C SER A 197 -18.02 15.83 -5.08
N ARG A 198 -18.97 16.44 -4.36
CA ARG A 198 -20.11 17.15 -4.96
C ARG A 198 -19.70 18.59 -5.22
#